data_AF-A0A0F9M3X6-F1
#
_entry.id   AF-A0A0F9M3X6-F1
#
_cell.length_a   1.000
_cell.length_b   1.000
_cell.length_c   1.000
_cell.angle_alpha   90.00
_cell.angle_beta   90.00
_cell.angle_gamma   90.00
#
_symmetry.space_group_name_H-M   'P 1'
#
loop_
_entity.id
_entity.type
_entity.pdbx_description
1 polymer ?
#
loop_
_entity_poly.entity_id
_entity_poly.type
_entity_poly.pdbx_seq_one_letter_code
_entity_poly.pdbx_strand_id
1 'polypeptide(L)'
;MFFSIIVILPFLFSSGLERDIVISGKVQNAKSPHISVNKQSVSLNSAGEFQYSVNLKKPAYIEVDFGKQVFLYLSPGDSLNLEIDADAALKSIKLSGDRQEINRLLIEMTHESEKVTGYFNKNFRNIINLDEKEYVNKMNSLWQPFKEQLEAFIEKHKITDEYFIKTQSAMMLYSWADILMRYPDWRRQVSGDTNYNPSEDYYDFMDGLDFNDPELIDLSEYSTFLKRYLDYKSEEALKKSSELRNRNYKSFRAKMQVALNTFTDPLIRSEMMYPFMKSLMGEYYHKGIDDLIQAFKQNCTNQDYIEEIEKLYRADEAIRNNCVVKVYKTIDDLTLDVFLYFPSDIKKGEKRPALAFFHGGGWESGKPEWGQMQCDHFSSLGLVALSFEYRLTTQHDATPLEGIADAKSAIRWIRANAGELGVDSKRIVASGFSAGGHLALCTAMIDKFEEPHEDHSISSAADAFMLWVTPAKVFDDGWFKQILRNGAEVKECDPDAHVRPGLPPSIIFQGTADDQVPFWSVKEFVKKMTAAGNRCDLHVYEGQTHLNWGDNTRDVLQKMDKFLESIGYLDL
;
A
#
# COMPACT_ATOMS: atom_id res chain seq x y z
N MET A 1 -46.58 38.79 58.08
CA MET A 1 -46.17 39.80 57.08
C MET A 1 -45.45 39.06 55.95
N PHE A 2 -45.98 39.15 54.72
CA PHE A 2 -45.40 38.88 53.37
C PHE A 2 -44.77 37.49 53.07
N PHE A 3 -45.43 36.60 52.27
CA PHE A 3 -45.41 36.40 50.78
C PHE A 3 -44.09 35.77 50.27
N SER A 4 -43.95 34.79 49.36
CA SER A 4 -44.75 34.03 48.35
C SER A 4 -43.93 32.74 47.99
N ILE A 5 -44.50 31.55 47.79
CA ILE A 5 -45.01 30.87 46.55
C ILE A 5 -44.02 30.68 45.38
N ILE A 6 -43.93 29.41 44.95
CA ILE A 6 -43.17 28.69 43.91
C ILE A 6 -43.44 29.14 42.46
N VAL A 7 -42.42 29.17 41.57
CA VAL A 7 -42.50 28.78 40.12
C VAL A 7 -41.14 28.25 39.59
N ILE A 8 -41.25 27.31 38.65
CA ILE A 8 -40.28 26.50 37.89
C ILE A 8 -39.49 27.30 36.81
N LEU A 9 -38.30 26.78 36.46
CA LEU A 9 -37.32 27.16 35.42
C LEU A 9 -37.86 27.60 34.03
N PRO A 10 -37.10 28.38 33.24
CA PRO A 10 -36.14 27.74 32.31
C PRO A 10 -34.75 28.38 32.19
N PHE A 11 -33.80 27.51 31.87
CA PHE A 11 -32.53 27.80 31.22
C PHE A 11 -32.77 28.74 30.02
N LEU A 12 -32.10 29.88 30.00
CA LEU A 12 -31.80 30.58 28.76
C LEU A 12 -30.45 30.06 28.28
N PHE A 13 -30.48 28.96 27.52
CA PHE A 13 -29.49 28.75 26.48
C PHE A 13 -29.65 29.94 25.51
N SER A 14 -28.70 30.87 25.51
CA SER A 14 -28.47 31.59 24.26
C SER A 14 -27.81 30.58 23.33
N SER A 15 -28.61 29.94 22.49
CA SER A 15 -28.12 29.39 21.23
C SER A 15 -27.57 30.57 20.44
N GLY A 16 -26.29 30.89 20.66
CA GLY A 16 -25.52 31.60 19.64
C GLY A 16 -25.62 30.71 18.42
N LEU A 17 -26.41 31.14 17.43
CA LEU A 17 -26.44 30.52 16.12
C LEU A 17 -24.99 30.49 15.64
N GLU A 18 -24.36 29.33 15.67
CA GLU A 18 -23.14 29.10 14.89
C GLU A 18 -23.50 29.48 13.46
N ARG A 19 -22.99 30.62 13.00
CA ARG A 19 -23.20 31.03 11.63
C ARG A 19 -22.35 30.12 10.76
N ASP A 20 -22.97 29.48 9.78
CA ASP A 20 -22.22 28.80 8.73
C ASP A 20 -21.25 29.79 8.10
N ILE A 21 -20.04 29.34 7.77
CA ILE A 21 -19.19 30.13 6.88
C ILE A 21 -19.87 30.19 5.52
N VAL A 22 -19.77 31.32 4.84
CA VAL A 22 -20.34 31.50 3.50
C VAL A 22 -19.22 31.81 2.54
N ILE A 23 -18.96 30.89 1.62
CA ILE A 23 -18.13 31.14 0.45
C ILE A 23 -19.08 31.43 -0.70
N SER A 24 -19.11 32.67 -1.15
CA SER A 24 -19.89 33.07 -2.32
C SER A 24 -18.97 33.61 -3.39
N GLY A 25 -19.49 33.75 -4.61
CA GLY A 25 -18.65 34.28 -5.66
C GLY A 25 -19.21 34.19 -7.05
N LYS A 26 -18.38 34.59 -8.00
CA LYS A 26 -18.67 34.57 -9.43
C LYS A 26 -17.49 34.06 -10.21
N VAL A 27 -17.73 33.06 -11.06
CA VAL A 27 -16.76 32.50 -12.01
C VAL A 27 -17.15 32.92 -13.42
N GLN A 28 -16.41 33.88 -13.98
CA GLN A 28 -16.53 34.28 -15.38
C GLN A 28 -15.84 33.25 -16.27
N ASN A 29 -16.38 33.03 -17.48
CA ASN A 29 -15.86 32.07 -18.47
C ASN A 29 -15.68 30.64 -17.94
N ALA A 30 -16.50 30.23 -16.96
CA ALA A 30 -16.45 28.90 -16.36
C ALA A 30 -16.49 27.81 -17.44
N LYS A 31 -15.57 26.84 -17.34
CA LYS A 31 -15.49 25.70 -18.27
C LYS A 31 -16.48 24.58 -17.93
N SER A 32 -17.12 24.69 -16.77
CA SER A 32 -18.07 23.72 -16.22
C SER A 32 -19.24 24.48 -15.57
N PRO A 33 -20.47 23.94 -15.61
CA PRO A 33 -21.60 24.48 -14.85
C PRO A 33 -21.48 24.23 -13.33
N HIS A 34 -20.41 23.58 -12.89
CA HIS A 34 -20.10 23.30 -11.49
C HIS A 34 -18.66 23.65 -11.16
N ILE A 35 -18.44 24.06 -9.92
CA ILE A 35 -17.12 24.09 -9.26
C ILE A 35 -17.07 23.01 -8.18
N SER A 36 -15.89 22.73 -7.66
CA SER A 36 -15.68 21.90 -6.50
C SER A 36 -15.30 22.77 -5.31
N VAL A 37 -15.98 22.61 -4.18
CA VAL A 37 -15.58 23.20 -2.89
C VAL A 37 -15.43 22.05 -1.90
N ASN A 38 -14.22 21.86 -1.38
CA ASN A 38 -13.86 20.73 -0.53
C ASN A 38 -14.31 19.37 -1.10
N LYS A 39 -14.05 19.17 -2.40
CA LYS A 39 -14.44 17.99 -3.19
C LYS A 39 -15.95 17.78 -3.35
N GLN A 40 -16.77 18.75 -2.96
CA GLN A 40 -18.22 18.74 -3.18
C GLN A 40 -18.56 19.59 -4.41
N SER A 41 -19.41 19.05 -5.29
CA SER A 41 -19.89 19.77 -6.47
C SER A 41 -20.85 20.88 -6.06
N VAL A 42 -20.55 22.12 -6.48
CA VAL A 42 -21.37 23.31 -6.25
C VAL A 42 -21.77 23.89 -7.61
N SER A 43 -23.07 24.00 -7.85
CA SER A 43 -23.60 24.51 -9.11
C SER A 43 -23.41 26.02 -9.25
N LEU A 44 -23.05 26.45 -10.46
CA LEU A 44 -23.08 27.84 -10.88
C LEU A 44 -24.47 28.17 -11.42
N ASN A 45 -25.00 29.34 -11.06
CA ASN A 45 -26.22 29.85 -11.68
C ASN A 45 -25.94 30.36 -13.12
N SER A 46 -26.98 30.83 -13.83
CA SER A 46 -26.84 31.34 -15.21
C SER A 46 -25.94 32.57 -15.35
N ALA A 47 -25.68 33.30 -14.25
CA ALA A 47 -24.74 34.41 -14.20
C ALA A 47 -23.31 33.97 -13.80
N GLY A 48 -23.08 32.68 -13.58
CA GLY A 48 -21.81 32.12 -13.12
C GLY A 48 -21.57 32.29 -11.62
N GLU A 49 -22.60 32.60 -10.83
CA GLU A 49 -22.49 32.84 -9.39
C GLU A 49 -22.73 31.56 -8.60
N PHE A 50 -22.09 31.45 -7.44
CA PHE A 50 -22.24 30.33 -6.53
C PHE A 50 -22.31 30.80 -5.08
N GLN A 51 -22.85 29.92 -4.24
CA GLN A 51 -22.79 30.05 -2.80
C GLN A 51 -22.64 28.66 -2.20
N TYR A 52 -21.73 28.56 -1.24
CA TYR A 52 -21.46 27.36 -0.47
C TYR A 52 -21.43 27.73 1.01
N SER A 53 -22.18 26.98 1.82
CA SER A 53 -22.22 27.14 3.26
C SER A 53 -21.69 25.89 3.92
N VAL A 54 -20.78 26.04 4.88
CA VAL A 54 -20.28 24.92 5.70
C VAL A 54 -20.15 25.36 7.16
N ASN A 55 -20.49 24.47 8.08
CA ASN A 55 -20.27 24.69 9.49
C ASN A 55 -18.85 24.23 9.84
N LEU A 56 -17.99 25.18 10.23
CA LEU A 56 -16.64 24.90 10.73
C LEU A 56 -16.63 24.98 12.26
N LYS A 57 -16.03 23.99 12.91
CA LYS A 57 -15.80 23.98 14.37
C LYS A 57 -14.49 24.65 14.78
N LYS A 58 -13.51 24.67 13.88
CA LYS A 58 -12.18 25.28 14.04
C LYS A 58 -11.77 25.93 12.70
N PRO A 59 -10.82 26.86 12.70
CA PRO A 59 -10.27 27.37 11.45
C PRO A 59 -9.71 26.25 10.57
N ALA A 60 -9.82 26.41 9.25
CA ALA A 60 -9.42 25.40 8.27
C ALA A 60 -9.05 26.02 6.92
N TYR A 61 -8.28 25.28 6.14
CA TYR A 61 -8.04 25.55 4.73
C TYR A 61 -9.11 24.83 3.89
N ILE A 62 -9.85 25.59 3.10
CA ILE A 62 -10.92 25.11 2.23
C ILE A 62 -10.43 25.12 0.79
N GLU A 63 -10.41 23.95 0.18
CA GLU A 63 -10.11 23.79 -1.24
C GLU A 63 -11.27 24.31 -2.10
N VAL A 64 -10.97 25.18 -3.07
CA VAL A 64 -11.90 25.62 -4.11
C VAL A 64 -11.26 25.35 -5.47
N ASP A 65 -11.93 24.57 -6.32
CA ASP A 65 -11.48 24.22 -7.66
C ASP A 65 -12.55 24.57 -8.71
N PHE A 66 -12.20 25.50 -9.59
CA PHE A 66 -13.03 25.95 -10.72
C PHE A 66 -12.35 25.66 -12.07
N GLY A 67 -11.50 24.62 -12.11
CA GLY A 67 -10.55 24.32 -13.19
C GLY A 67 -9.12 24.77 -12.85
N LYS A 68 -8.95 25.48 -11.72
CA LYS A 68 -7.69 25.74 -11.03
C LYS A 68 -7.99 25.67 -9.53
N GLN A 69 -7.09 25.05 -8.79
CA GLN A 69 -7.26 24.83 -7.36
C GLN A 69 -6.66 26.00 -6.56
N VAL A 70 -7.39 26.47 -5.54
CA VAL A 70 -6.91 27.41 -4.53
C VAL A 70 -7.32 26.91 -3.14
N PHE A 71 -6.49 27.21 -2.14
CA PHE A 71 -6.80 26.92 -0.74
C PHE A 71 -7.08 28.23 -0.01
N LEU A 72 -8.26 28.33 0.58
CA LEU A 72 -8.72 29.51 1.30
C LEU A 72 -8.75 29.24 2.80
N TYR A 73 -8.10 30.07 3.61
CA TYR A 73 -8.15 29.98 5.05
C TYR A 73 -9.36 30.72 5.61
N LEU A 74 -10.22 30.00 6.32
CA LEU A 74 -11.46 30.49 6.91
C LEU A 74 -11.61 30.02 8.36
N SER A 75 -12.35 30.79 9.15
CA SER A 75 -12.71 30.50 10.54
C SER A 75 -14.22 30.47 10.73
N PRO A 76 -14.71 29.84 11.82
CA PRO A 76 -16.14 29.76 12.09
C PRO A 76 -16.82 31.13 12.02
N GLY A 77 -17.88 31.24 11.21
CA GLY A 77 -18.66 32.47 11.02
C GLY A 77 -18.15 33.45 9.96
N ASP A 78 -17.01 33.21 9.32
CA ASP A 78 -16.48 34.05 8.24
C ASP A 78 -17.36 34.02 6.98
N SER A 79 -17.43 35.16 6.29
CA SER A 79 -18.03 35.29 4.97
C SER A 79 -17.03 35.86 3.98
N LEU A 80 -16.72 35.09 2.92
CA LEU A 80 -15.74 35.46 1.90
C LEU A 80 -16.37 35.36 0.51
N ASN A 81 -16.29 36.46 -0.24
CA ASN A 81 -16.69 36.52 -1.63
C ASN A 81 -15.48 36.45 -2.57
N LEU A 82 -15.54 35.58 -3.57
CA LEU A 82 -14.50 35.30 -4.56
C LEU A 82 -15.00 35.58 -5.97
N GLU A 83 -14.35 36.50 -6.69
CA GLU A 83 -14.59 36.72 -8.12
C GLU A 83 -13.37 36.35 -8.94
N ILE A 84 -13.57 35.51 -9.96
CA ILE A 84 -12.51 35.10 -10.87
C ILE A 84 -13.01 34.98 -12.31
N ASP A 85 -12.12 35.25 -13.26
CA ASP A 85 -12.22 34.76 -14.64
C ASP A 85 -11.41 33.47 -14.77
N ALA A 86 -12.06 32.36 -15.12
CA ALA A 86 -11.45 31.04 -15.20
C ALA A 86 -10.26 30.99 -16.18
N ASP A 87 -10.26 31.85 -17.20
CA ASP A 87 -9.18 31.95 -18.18
C ASP A 87 -7.99 32.80 -17.69
N ALA A 88 -8.17 33.59 -16.62
CA ALA A 88 -7.15 34.48 -16.09
C ALA A 88 -6.20 33.80 -15.09
N ALA A 89 -5.05 34.44 -14.82
CA ALA A 89 -4.08 33.94 -13.84
C ALA A 89 -4.63 33.99 -12.41
N LEU A 90 -4.21 33.07 -11.52
CA LEU A 90 -4.71 33.01 -10.12
C LEU A 90 -4.62 34.36 -9.39
N LYS A 91 -3.58 35.17 -9.66
CA LYS A 91 -3.43 36.52 -9.10
C LYS A 91 -4.54 37.52 -9.45
N SER A 92 -5.41 37.23 -10.41
CA SER A 92 -6.55 38.09 -10.75
C SER A 92 -7.80 37.80 -9.94
N ILE A 93 -7.75 36.82 -9.02
CA ILE A 93 -8.84 36.54 -8.08
C ILE A 93 -9.06 37.80 -7.23
N LYS A 94 -10.30 38.30 -7.23
CA LYS A 94 -10.71 39.37 -6.33
C LYS A 94 -11.40 38.75 -5.13
N LEU A 95 -10.95 39.16 -3.96
CA LEU A 95 -11.50 38.72 -2.68
C LEU A 95 -12.07 39.93 -1.95
N SER A 96 -13.24 39.73 -1.37
CA SER A 96 -13.89 40.70 -0.49
C SER A 96 -14.57 40.00 0.68
N GLY A 97 -14.48 40.56 1.89
CA GLY A 97 -15.09 39.99 3.09
C GLY A 97 -14.05 39.62 4.14
N ASP A 98 -14.41 38.68 5.01
CA ASP A 98 -13.57 38.25 6.12
C ASP A 98 -12.31 37.57 5.60
N ARG A 99 -11.16 37.84 6.25
CA ARG A 99 -9.86 37.26 5.93
C ARG A 99 -9.39 37.43 4.48
N GLN A 100 -9.93 38.41 3.75
CA GLN A 100 -9.53 38.67 2.36
C GLN A 100 -8.01 38.89 2.20
N GLU A 101 -7.34 39.51 3.18
CA GLU A 101 -5.91 39.79 3.12
C GLU A 101 -5.08 38.51 3.28
N ILE A 102 -5.45 37.62 4.21
CA ILE A 102 -4.81 36.31 4.39
C ILE A 102 -4.96 35.50 3.10
N ASN A 103 -6.17 35.43 2.57
CA ASN A 103 -6.45 34.65 1.37
C ASN A 103 -5.77 35.24 0.13
N ARG A 104 -5.57 36.56 0.05
CA ARG A 104 -4.77 37.18 -1.01
C ARG A 104 -3.30 36.77 -0.92
N LEU A 105 -2.71 36.76 0.28
CA LEU A 105 -1.36 36.24 0.49
C LEU A 105 -1.25 34.78 0.02
N LEU A 106 -2.18 33.90 0.42
CA LEU A 106 -2.13 32.49 0.05
C LEU A 106 -2.18 32.28 -1.48
N ILE A 107 -3.01 33.06 -2.18
CA ILE A 107 -3.08 33.04 -3.65
C ILE A 107 -1.76 33.53 -4.28
N GLU A 108 -1.17 34.60 -3.75
CA GLU A 108 0.12 35.11 -4.21
C GLU A 108 1.23 34.07 -4.00
N MET A 109 1.31 33.47 -2.81
CA MET A 109 2.29 32.43 -2.48
C MET A 109 2.11 31.18 -3.36
N THR A 110 0.87 30.77 -3.62
CA THR A 110 0.57 29.66 -4.54
C THR A 110 1.13 29.95 -5.93
N HIS A 111 0.87 31.15 -6.45
CA HIS A 111 1.38 31.55 -7.76
C HIS A 111 2.92 31.58 -7.84
N GLU A 112 3.59 32.08 -6.80
CA GLU A 112 5.06 32.07 -6.76
C GLU A 112 5.62 30.64 -6.61
N SER A 113 4.94 29.78 -5.85
CA SER A 113 5.29 28.36 -5.70
C SER A 113 5.23 27.60 -7.02
N GLU A 114 4.27 27.89 -7.89
CA GLU A 114 4.19 27.32 -9.24
C GLU A 114 5.44 27.65 -10.07
N LYS A 115 5.97 28.88 -9.95
CA LYS A 115 7.20 29.28 -10.66
C LYS A 115 8.42 28.56 -10.13
N VAL A 116 8.53 28.42 -8.81
CA VAL A 116 9.63 27.68 -8.15
C VAL A 116 9.58 26.21 -8.54
N THR A 117 8.40 25.60 -8.52
CA THR A 117 8.18 24.22 -8.96
C THR A 117 8.55 24.05 -10.44
N GLY A 118 8.12 24.97 -11.31
CA GLY A 118 8.49 24.96 -12.72
C GLY A 118 10.01 25.09 -12.95
N TYR A 119 10.69 25.95 -12.18
CA TYR A 119 12.13 26.07 -12.19
C TYR A 119 12.81 24.77 -11.72
N PHE A 120 12.37 24.21 -10.60
CA PHE A 120 12.92 22.98 -10.05
C PHE A 120 12.78 21.83 -11.04
N ASN A 121 11.59 21.62 -11.60
CA ASN A 121 11.33 20.56 -12.58
C ASN A 121 12.19 20.71 -13.85
N LYS A 122 12.30 21.93 -14.38
CA LYS A 122 13.14 22.20 -15.56
C LYS A 122 14.63 21.92 -15.31
N ASN A 123 15.08 22.11 -14.08
CA ASN A 123 16.49 21.97 -13.69
C ASN A 123 16.74 20.73 -12.83
N PHE A 124 15.78 19.81 -12.73
CA PHE A 124 15.76 18.73 -11.73
C PHE A 124 17.08 17.95 -11.70
N ARG A 125 17.51 17.41 -12.83
CA ARG A 125 18.77 16.65 -12.91
C ARG A 125 20.00 17.47 -12.50
N ASN A 126 20.04 18.76 -12.84
CA ASN A 126 21.17 19.62 -12.47
C ASN A 126 21.19 19.91 -10.97
N ILE A 127 20.03 20.16 -10.38
CA ILE A 127 19.88 20.43 -8.94
C ILE A 127 20.20 19.17 -8.13
N ILE A 128 19.68 18.02 -8.52
CA ILE A 128 19.94 16.74 -7.82
C ILE A 128 21.41 16.32 -7.95
N ASN A 129 22.13 16.77 -8.97
CA ASN A 129 23.55 16.47 -9.17
C ASN A 129 24.52 17.38 -8.39
N LEU A 130 24.03 18.43 -7.71
CA LEU A 130 24.83 19.28 -6.82
C LEU A 130 25.49 18.46 -5.69
N ASP A 131 26.54 18.98 -5.08
CA ASP A 131 27.00 18.40 -3.80
C ASP A 131 25.96 18.66 -2.68
N GLU A 132 26.08 17.95 -1.57
CA GLU A 132 25.11 18.00 -0.47
C GLU A 132 24.91 19.42 0.09
N LYS A 133 25.99 20.19 0.26
CA LYS A 133 25.93 21.55 0.80
C LYS A 133 25.34 22.51 -0.23
N GLU A 134 25.75 22.37 -1.49
CA GLU A 134 25.19 23.13 -2.60
C GLU A 134 23.69 22.88 -2.77
N TYR A 135 23.25 21.62 -2.65
CA TYR A 135 21.84 21.24 -2.73
C TYR A 135 21.02 21.88 -1.60
N VAL A 136 21.47 21.74 -0.35
CA VAL A 136 20.78 22.35 0.81
C VAL A 136 20.72 23.87 0.65
N ASN A 137 21.83 24.51 0.28
CA ASN A 137 21.86 25.95 0.01
C ASN A 137 20.91 26.35 -1.13
N LYS A 138 20.84 25.52 -2.18
CA LYS A 138 19.93 25.76 -3.29
C LYS A 138 18.47 25.68 -2.83
N MET A 139 18.10 24.66 -2.06
CA MET A 139 16.75 24.52 -1.52
C MET A 139 16.39 25.66 -0.57
N ASN A 140 17.32 26.07 0.30
CA ASN A 140 17.14 27.23 1.17
C ASN A 140 16.91 28.51 0.37
N SER A 141 17.65 28.73 -0.72
CA SER A 141 17.46 29.91 -1.58
C SER A 141 16.10 29.96 -2.27
N LEU A 142 15.47 28.81 -2.52
CA LEU A 142 14.13 28.72 -3.10
C LEU A 142 13.03 28.91 -2.05
N TRP A 143 13.29 28.50 -0.81
CA TRP A 143 12.31 28.51 0.28
C TRP A 143 12.29 29.82 1.09
N GLN A 144 13.46 30.37 1.39
CA GLN A 144 13.64 31.55 2.25
C GLN A 144 12.75 32.75 1.83
N PRO A 145 12.57 33.07 0.54
CA PRO A 145 11.69 34.17 0.13
C PRO A 145 10.23 34.01 0.58
N PHE A 146 9.71 32.77 0.62
CA PHE A 146 8.34 32.53 1.09
C PHE A 146 8.23 32.80 2.59
N LYS A 147 9.24 32.39 3.37
CA LYS A 147 9.28 32.62 4.82
C LYS A 147 9.27 34.11 5.12
N GLU A 148 10.16 34.86 4.47
CA GLU A 148 10.24 36.32 4.62
C GLU A 148 8.94 37.02 4.18
N GLN A 149 8.30 36.54 3.13
CA GLN A 149 7.00 37.06 2.68
C GLN A 149 5.92 36.86 3.75
N LEU A 150 5.84 35.69 4.37
CA LEU A 150 4.88 35.39 5.44
C LEU A 150 5.15 36.26 6.68
N GLU A 151 6.40 36.33 7.13
CA GLU A 151 6.80 37.12 8.31
C GLU A 151 6.50 38.61 8.10
N ALA A 152 6.88 39.16 6.95
CA ALA A 152 6.58 40.54 6.59
C ALA A 152 5.07 40.81 6.50
N PHE A 153 4.30 39.85 5.99
CA PHE A 153 2.83 39.96 5.96
C PHE A 153 2.23 39.99 7.37
N ILE A 154 2.66 39.07 8.24
CA ILE A 154 2.19 38.98 9.63
C ILE A 154 2.44 40.31 10.35
N GLU A 155 3.66 40.86 10.23
CA GLU A 155 4.03 42.13 10.86
C GLU A 155 3.21 43.29 10.29
N LYS A 156 3.19 43.44 8.96
CA LYS A 156 2.53 44.55 8.27
C LYS A 156 1.02 44.59 8.54
N HIS A 157 0.36 43.44 8.52
CA HIS A 157 -1.09 43.32 8.70
C HIS A 157 -1.49 43.06 10.16
N LYS A 158 -0.51 42.98 11.08
CA LYS A 158 -0.73 42.70 12.51
C LYS A 158 -1.60 41.48 12.74
N ILE A 159 -1.30 40.39 12.03
CA ILE A 159 -2.07 39.15 12.13
C ILE A 159 -1.87 38.58 13.55
N THR A 160 -2.98 38.34 14.26
CA THR A 160 -2.98 37.75 15.61
C THR A 160 -3.61 36.37 15.64
N ASP A 161 -3.98 35.82 14.48
CA ASP A 161 -4.52 34.47 14.38
C ASP A 161 -3.39 33.45 14.54
N GLU A 162 -3.22 32.98 15.77
CA GLU A 162 -2.15 32.04 16.13
C GLU A 162 -2.24 30.72 15.36
N TYR A 163 -3.46 30.23 15.08
CA TYR A 163 -3.64 29.00 14.33
C TYR A 163 -3.18 29.15 12.88
N PHE A 164 -3.54 30.27 12.22
CA PHE A 164 -3.04 30.58 10.88
C PHE A 164 -1.51 30.65 10.87
N ILE A 165 -0.92 31.45 11.78
CA ILE A 165 0.53 31.65 11.84
C ILE A 165 1.24 30.31 12.03
N LYS A 166 0.77 29.50 12.98
CA LYS A 166 1.36 28.19 13.29
C LYS A 166 1.24 27.23 12.10
N THR A 167 0.04 27.02 11.57
CA THR A 167 -0.19 26.05 10.50
C THR A 167 0.49 26.45 9.19
N GLN A 168 0.46 27.72 8.82
CA GLN A 168 1.11 28.19 7.59
C GLN A 168 2.64 28.11 7.70
N SER A 169 3.21 28.45 8.85
CA SER A 169 4.65 28.29 9.09
C SER A 169 5.07 26.82 9.05
N ALA A 170 4.26 25.93 9.66
CA ALA A 170 4.49 24.49 9.65
C ALA A 170 4.40 23.90 8.24
N MET A 171 3.38 24.27 7.45
CA MET A 171 3.25 23.81 6.05
C MET A 171 4.53 24.07 5.27
N MET A 172 5.06 25.29 5.39
CA MET A 172 6.28 25.67 4.70
C MET A 172 7.51 24.93 5.22
N LEU A 173 7.66 24.83 6.55
CA LEU A 173 8.80 24.16 7.17
C LEU A 173 8.86 22.67 6.81
N TYR A 174 7.76 21.95 6.98
CA TYR A 174 7.74 20.51 6.73
C TYR A 174 7.69 20.15 5.25
N SER A 175 7.17 21.04 4.38
CA SER A 175 7.33 20.89 2.93
C SER A 175 8.80 20.97 2.52
N TRP A 176 9.55 21.93 3.05
CA TRP A 176 10.99 22.05 2.83
C TRP A 176 11.75 20.83 3.37
N ALA A 177 11.46 20.40 4.60
CA ALA A 177 12.12 19.26 5.22
C ALA A 177 11.83 17.95 4.45
N ASP A 178 10.60 17.73 3.97
CA ASP A 178 10.25 16.58 3.13
C ASP A 178 11.04 16.57 1.81
N ILE A 179 11.23 17.73 1.17
CA ILE A 179 12.03 17.84 -0.06
C ILE A 179 13.51 17.49 0.21
N LEU A 180 14.08 17.93 1.33
CA LEU A 180 15.44 17.56 1.71
C LEU A 180 15.55 16.06 2.03
N MET A 181 14.55 15.47 2.69
CA MET A 181 14.52 14.03 2.95
C MET A 181 14.43 13.17 1.69
N ARG A 182 13.90 13.68 0.57
CA ARG A 182 13.80 12.96 -0.72
C ARG A 182 15.07 12.97 -1.56
N TYR A 183 15.99 13.89 -1.27
CA TYR A 183 17.22 14.04 -2.05
C TYR A 183 18.02 12.74 -2.23
N PRO A 184 18.21 11.87 -1.23
CA PRO A 184 19.01 10.66 -1.41
C PRO A 184 18.39 9.69 -2.42
N ASP A 185 17.07 9.54 -2.41
CA ASP A 185 16.34 8.72 -3.37
C ASP A 185 16.48 9.26 -4.80
N TRP A 186 16.26 10.57 -4.95
CA TRP A 186 16.43 11.23 -6.25
C TRP A 186 17.86 11.16 -6.74
N ARG A 187 18.85 11.27 -5.85
CA ARG A 187 20.26 11.16 -6.21
C ARG A 187 20.61 9.77 -6.71
N ARG A 188 20.16 8.71 -6.03
CA ARG A 188 20.32 7.32 -6.50
C ARG A 188 19.70 7.13 -7.88
N GLN A 189 18.48 7.64 -8.08
CA GLN A 189 17.75 7.50 -9.34
C GLN A 189 18.41 8.28 -10.51
N VAL A 190 18.85 9.52 -10.27
CA VAL A 190 19.42 10.38 -11.32
C VAL A 190 20.85 9.97 -11.68
N SER A 191 21.65 9.59 -10.69
CA SER A 191 23.05 9.20 -10.92
C SER A 191 23.21 7.75 -11.39
N GLY A 192 22.22 6.88 -11.10
CA GLY A 192 22.33 5.44 -11.28
C GLY A 192 23.18 4.74 -10.21
N ASP A 193 23.77 5.47 -9.27
CA ASP A 193 24.47 4.91 -8.11
C ASP A 193 23.45 4.51 -7.04
N THR A 194 23.02 3.26 -7.07
CA THR A 194 22.06 2.71 -6.11
C THR A 194 22.61 2.65 -4.68
N ASN A 195 23.93 2.79 -4.50
CA ASN A 195 24.59 2.73 -3.19
C ASN A 195 24.83 4.11 -2.58
N TYR A 196 24.45 5.20 -3.26
CA TYR A 196 24.63 6.55 -2.74
C TYR A 196 23.91 6.71 -1.39
N ASN A 197 24.66 7.16 -0.39
CA ASN A 197 24.18 7.52 0.94
C ASN A 197 24.82 8.86 1.33
N PRO A 198 24.04 9.86 1.80
CA PRO A 198 24.60 11.14 2.21
C PRO A 198 25.52 11.01 3.42
N SER A 199 26.31 12.05 3.67
CA SER A 199 27.05 12.20 4.93
C SER A 199 26.11 12.29 6.13
N GLU A 200 26.61 12.03 7.34
CA GLU A 200 25.80 12.17 8.56
C GLU A 200 25.35 13.63 8.78
N ASP A 201 26.21 14.61 8.51
CA ASP A 201 25.93 16.05 8.65
C ASP A 201 24.95 16.58 7.60
N TYR A 202 24.65 15.81 6.54
CA TYR A 202 23.57 16.17 5.61
C TYR A 202 22.24 16.34 6.34
N TYR A 203 22.00 15.54 7.37
CA TYR A 203 20.72 15.46 8.07
C TYR A 203 20.54 16.51 9.18
N ASP A 204 21.55 17.38 9.41
CA ASP A 204 21.52 18.46 10.40
C ASP A 204 20.38 19.46 10.16
N PHE A 205 19.81 19.51 8.95
CA PHE A 205 18.63 20.34 8.66
C PHE A 205 17.40 19.98 9.51
N MET A 206 17.38 18.79 10.11
CA MET A 206 16.31 18.35 10.99
C MET A 206 16.47 18.86 12.43
N ASP A 207 17.60 19.47 12.77
CA ASP A 207 17.84 19.99 14.12
C ASP A 207 16.82 21.09 14.45
N GLY A 208 16.09 20.89 15.55
CA GLY A 208 15.07 21.82 16.02
C GLY A 208 13.70 21.66 15.37
N LEU A 209 13.51 20.69 14.46
CA LEU A 209 12.17 20.29 14.02
C LEU A 209 11.40 19.61 15.16
N ASP A 210 10.11 19.89 15.25
CA ASP A 210 9.23 19.23 16.21
C ASP A 210 8.69 17.94 15.57
N PHE A 211 8.67 16.84 16.33
CA PHE A 211 8.11 15.56 15.89
C PHE A 211 6.86 15.20 16.70
N ASN A 212 6.42 16.07 17.60
CA ASN A 212 5.47 15.77 18.67
C ASN A 212 4.40 16.86 18.85
N ASP A 213 4.13 17.69 17.84
CA ASP A 213 3.05 18.69 17.89
C ASP A 213 1.71 18.10 17.41
N PRO A 214 0.77 17.74 18.31
CA PRO A 214 -0.51 17.14 17.94
C PRO A 214 -1.44 18.08 17.18
N GLU A 215 -1.23 19.41 17.24
CA GLU A 215 -2.09 20.36 16.50
C GLU A 215 -1.80 20.36 14.99
N LEU A 216 -0.63 19.84 14.59
CA LEU A 216 -0.19 19.77 13.21
C LEU A 216 -0.51 18.43 12.54
N ILE A 217 -1.07 17.46 13.26
CA ILE A 217 -1.22 16.11 12.72
C ILE A 217 -2.14 16.02 11.49
N ASP A 218 -3.17 16.87 11.44
CA ASP A 218 -4.08 17.01 10.30
C ASP A 218 -3.41 17.65 9.07
N LEU A 219 -2.19 18.19 9.23
CA LEU A 219 -1.43 18.81 8.16
C LEU A 219 -0.67 17.76 7.35
N SER A 220 -0.92 17.73 6.04
CA SER A 220 -0.33 16.72 5.16
C SER A 220 1.19 16.79 5.10
N GLU A 221 1.77 17.98 5.10
CA GLU A 221 3.21 18.20 5.03
C GLU A 221 3.90 17.64 6.26
N TYR A 222 3.34 17.92 7.44
CA TYR A 222 3.86 17.43 8.71
C TYR A 222 3.76 15.91 8.80
N SER A 223 2.57 15.36 8.63
CA SER A 223 2.36 13.90 8.73
C SER A 223 3.16 13.12 7.67
N THR A 224 3.33 13.66 6.45
CA THR A 224 4.15 13.04 5.40
C THR A 224 5.63 13.05 5.78
N PHE A 225 6.14 14.17 6.30
CA PHE A 225 7.51 14.26 6.78
C PHE A 225 7.79 13.26 7.91
N LEU A 226 6.91 13.16 8.92
CA LEU A 226 7.08 12.22 10.04
C LEU A 226 7.13 10.77 9.56
N LYS A 227 6.28 10.38 8.60
CA LYS A 227 6.28 9.04 8.00
C LYS A 227 7.60 8.75 7.30
N ARG A 228 8.11 9.70 6.51
CA ARG A 228 9.41 9.55 5.82
C ARG A 228 10.58 9.48 6.79
N TYR A 229 10.53 10.29 7.86
CA TYR A 229 11.50 10.22 8.93
C TYR A 229 11.49 8.86 9.63
N LEU A 230 10.30 8.32 9.94
CA LEU A 230 10.14 7.00 10.51
C LEU A 230 10.77 5.92 9.63
N ASP A 231 10.50 5.95 8.32
CA ASP A 231 11.10 5.01 7.36
C ASP A 231 12.63 5.10 7.37
N TYR A 232 13.18 6.30 7.21
CA TYR A 232 14.62 6.56 7.23
C TYR A 232 15.29 6.04 8.52
N LYS A 233 14.75 6.42 9.69
CA LYS A 233 15.33 6.00 10.98
C LYS A 233 15.19 4.50 11.23
N SER A 234 14.15 3.87 10.68
CA SER A 234 13.98 2.42 10.79
C SER A 234 15.04 1.68 9.97
N GLU A 235 15.36 2.16 8.77
CA GLU A 235 16.46 1.62 7.97
C GLU A 235 17.81 1.81 8.65
N GLU A 236 18.07 2.99 9.23
CA GLU A 236 19.27 3.23 10.03
C GLU A 236 19.37 2.26 11.22
N ALA A 237 18.27 2.05 11.94
CA ALA A 237 18.22 1.12 13.08
C ALA A 237 18.53 -0.32 12.64
N LEU A 238 18.00 -0.76 11.48
CA LEU A 238 18.32 -2.06 10.90
C LEU A 238 19.79 -2.19 10.50
N LYS A 239 20.40 -1.16 9.91
CA LYS A 239 21.83 -1.16 9.57
C LYS A 239 22.72 -1.26 10.81
N LYS A 240 22.29 -0.68 11.93
CA LYS A 240 23.06 -0.63 13.19
C LYS A 240 22.85 -1.83 14.11
N SER A 241 21.73 -2.56 14.00
CA SER A 241 21.39 -3.68 14.91
C SER A 241 21.38 -5.05 14.23
N SER A 242 22.34 -5.92 14.60
CA SER A 242 22.33 -7.33 14.18
C SER A 242 21.16 -8.10 14.77
N GLU A 243 20.73 -7.74 15.99
CA GLU A 243 19.57 -8.35 16.64
C GLU A 243 18.30 -8.13 15.80
N LEU A 244 18.03 -6.89 15.38
CA LEU A 244 16.85 -6.60 14.54
C LEU A 244 16.94 -7.32 13.19
N ARG A 245 18.13 -7.36 12.56
CA ARG A 245 18.30 -7.99 11.24
C ARG A 245 18.02 -9.50 11.25
N ASN A 246 18.21 -10.16 12.38
CA ASN A 246 18.03 -11.61 12.52
C ASN A 246 16.61 -11.99 12.96
N ARG A 247 15.70 -11.02 13.14
CA ARG A 247 14.30 -11.30 13.47
C ARG A 247 13.45 -11.26 12.21
N ASN A 248 12.42 -12.12 12.14
CA ASN A 248 11.34 -11.95 11.17
C ASN A 248 10.70 -10.57 11.33
N TYR A 249 9.98 -10.05 10.33
CA TYR A 249 9.33 -8.73 10.42
C TYR A 249 10.28 -7.61 10.86
N LYS A 250 11.57 -7.71 10.53
CA LYS A 250 12.64 -6.79 10.96
C LYS A 250 12.28 -5.33 10.69
N SER A 251 11.74 -5.03 9.52
CA SER A 251 11.33 -3.67 9.14
C SER A 251 10.20 -3.14 10.03
N PHE A 252 9.20 -3.97 10.35
CA PHE A 252 8.12 -3.58 11.26
C PHE A 252 8.59 -3.40 12.71
N ARG A 253 9.53 -4.24 13.15
CA ARG A 253 10.14 -4.11 14.49
C ARG A 253 10.99 -2.87 14.63
N ALA A 254 11.78 -2.55 13.60
CA ALA A 254 12.52 -1.30 13.53
C ALA A 254 11.59 -0.08 13.57
N LYS A 255 10.51 -0.11 12.76
CA LYS A 255 9.47 0.94 12.78
C LYS A 255 8.82 1.09 14.14
N MET A 256 8.42 -0.02 14.78
CA MET A 256 7.87 0.01 16.13
C MET A 256 8.87 0.63 17.12
N GLN A 257 10.12 0.18 17.13
CA GLN A 257 11.15 0.72 18.01
C GLN A 257 11.38 2.22 17.81
N VAL A 258 11.50 2.67 16.55
CA VAL A 258 11.69 4.09 16.23
C VAL A 258 10.47 4.91 16.63
N ALA A 259 9.26 4.41 16.37
CA ALA A 259 8.03 5.09 16.72
C ALA A 259 7.91 5.29 18.24
N LEU A 260 8.20 4.26 19.04
CA LEU A 260 8.17 4.33 20.50
C LEU A 260 9.23 5.28 21.08
N ASN A 261 10.40 5.41 20.42
CA ASN A 261 11.51 6.22 20.89
C ASN A 261 11.43 7.69 20.45
N THR A 262 10.84 7.97 19.30
CA THR A 262 10.83 9.32 18.69
C THR A 262 9.56 10.09 19.02
N PHE A 263 8.41 9.43 18.92
CA PHE A 263 7.11 10.08 19.06
C PHE A 263 6.62 9.94 20.50
N THR A 264 6.93 10.93 21.33
CA THR A 264 6.53 11.01 22.73
C THR A 264 5.09 11.45 22.92
N ASP A 265 4.53 12.22 21.99
CA ASP A 265 3.10 12.57 22.03
C ASP A 265 2.24 11.35 21.67
N PRO A 266 1.26 10.95 22.52
CA PRO A 266 0.49 9.74 22.28
C PRO A 266 -0.36 9.76 21.00
N LEU A 267 -0.88 10.92 20.59
CA LEU A 267 -1.66 11.05 19.36
C LEU A 267 -0.75 10.85 18.14
N ILE A 268 0.38 11.56 18.09
CA ILE A 268 1.35 11.42 17.01
C ILE A 268 1.86 9.97 16.92
N ARG A 269 2.21 9.37 18.05
CA ARG A 269 2.68 7.99 18.09
C ARG A 269 1.65 7.01 17.54
N SER A 270 0.37 7.18 17.89
CA SER A 270 -0.73 6.39 17.31
C SER A 270 -0.78 6.50 15.78
N GLU A 271 -0.74 7.72 15.26
CA GLU A 271 -0.80 8.01 13.81
C GLU A 271 0.41 7.47 13.05
N MET A 272 1.58 7.42 13.69
CA MET A 272 2.79 6.87 13.08
C MET A 272 2.85 5.34 13.13
N MET A 273 2.29 4.71 14.17
CA MET A 273 2.26 3.25 14.29
C MET A 273 1.20 2.59 13.41
N TYR A 274 0.00 3.17 13.35
CA TYR A 274 -1.15 2.54 12.73
C TYR A 274 -0.95 2.13 11.26
N PRO A 275 -0.38 2.96 10.36
CA PRO A 275 -0.26 2.60 8.94
C PRO A 275 0.56 1.34 8.70
N PHE A 276 1.71 1.19 9.39
CA PHE A 276 2.53 0.01 9.21
C PHE A 276 1.96 -1.21 9.95
N MET A 277 1.26 -1.03 11.06
CA MET A 277 0.55 -2.14 11.71
C MET A 277 -0.60 -2.65 10.83
N LYS A 278 -1.31 -1.74 10.15
CA LYS A 278 -2.35 -2.09 9.19
C LYS A 278 -1.80 -2.87 8.00
N SER A 279 -0.68 -2.42 7.42
CA SER A 279 0.02 -3.17 6.36
C SER A 279 0.49 -4.54 6.86
N LEU A 280 1.12 -4.62 8.04
CA LEU A 280 1.52 -5.90 8.66
C LEU A 280 0.32 -6.87 8.72
N MET A 281 -0.85 -6.37 9.14
CA MET A 281 -2.04 -7.22 9.32
C MET A 281 -2.67 -7.64 7.99
N GLY A 282 -2.73 -6.72 7.03
CA GLY A 282 -3.35 -6.96 5.74
C GLY A 282 -2.52 -7.86 4.84
N GLU A 283 -1.20 -7.70 4.88
CA GLU A 283 -0.31 -8.15 3.81
C GLU A 283 0.65 -9.25 4.23
N TYR A 284 0.77 -9.62 5.50
CA TYR A 284 1.77 -10.58 5.94
C TYR A 284 1.22 -11.64 6.88
N TYR A 285 1.94 -12.75 6.95
CA TYR A 285 1.63 -13.86 7.84
C TYR A 285 1.81 -13.47 9.31
N HIS A 286 0.90 -13.86 10.21
CA HIS A 286 0.94 -13.44 11.63
C HIS A 286 1.76 -14.36 12.53
N LYS A 287 2.80 -15.01 12.01
CA LYS A 287 3.62 -15.93 12.81
C LYS A 287 4.68 -15.18 13.60
N GLY A 288 4.56 -15.19 14.93
CA GLY A 288 5.54 -14.58 15.83
C GLY A 288 5.53 -13.06 15.78
N ILE A 289 4.34 -12.45 15.77
CA ILE A 289 4.14 -10.99 15.81
C ILE A 289 3.39 -10.51 17.05
N ASP A 290 3.13 -11.39 18.02
CA ASP A 290 2.39 -11.07 19.26
C ASP A 290 3.00 -9.88 20.00
N ASP A 291 4.33 -9.76 20.00
CA ASP A 291 5.06 -8.64 20.58
C ASP A 291 4.73 -7.30 19.91
N LEU A 292 4.57 -7.29 18.58
CA LEU A 292 4.18 -6.09 17.83
C LEU A 292 2.73 -5.70 18.12
N ILE A 293 1.82 -6.69 18.17
CA ILE A 293 0.40 -6.46 18.52
C ILE A 293 0.29 -5.90 19.93
N GLN A 294 1.00 -6.50 20.89
CA GLN A 294 1.00 -6.05 22.27
C GLN A 294 1.59 -4.64 22.41
N ALA A 295 2.74 -4.38 21.77
CA ALA A 295 3.39 -3.07 21.80
C ALA A 295 2.47 -1.99 21.20
N PHE A 296 1.82 -2.28 20.07
CA PHE A 296 0.87 -1.36 19.45
C PHE A 296 -0.30 -1.04 20.40
N LYS A 297 -0.96 -2.06 20.95
CA LYS A 297 -2.10 -1.90 21.87
C LYS A 297 -1.75 -1.12 23.13
N GLN A 298 -0.55 -1.32 23.68
CA GLN A 298 -0.11 -0.62 24.88
C GLN A 298 0.21 0.86 24.63
N ASN A 299 0.53 1.24 23.40
CA ASN A 299 1.05 2.56 23.08
C ASN A 299 0.13 3.40 22.17
N CYS A 300 -0.89 2.78 21.58
CA CYS A 300 -1.92 3.45 20.79
C CYS A 300 -3.03 3.98 21.69
N THR A 301 -3.44 5.23 21.49
CA THR A 301 -4.56 5.86 22.22
C THR A 301 -5.85 5.89 21.41
N ASN A 302 -5.77 5.80 20.09
CA ASN A 302 -6.92 5.72 19.19
C ASN A 302 -7.58 4.33 19.27
N GLN A 303 -8.83 4.27 19.75
CA GLN A 303 -9.57 3.02 19.94
C GLN A 303 -10.00 2.38 18.62
N ASP A 304 -10.39 3.18 17.62
CA ASP A 304 -10.79 2.66 16.30
C ASP A 304 -9.63 1.92 15.64
N TYR A 305 -8.40 2.44 15.81
CA TYR A 305 -7.19 1.80 15.31
C TYR A 305 -6.90 0.47 16.02
N ILE A 306 -7.08 0.44 17.35
CA ILE A 306 -6.92 -0.79 18.12
C ILE A 306 -7.95 -1.84 17.69
N GLU A 307 -9.21 -1.46 17.62
CA GLU A 307 -10.31 -2.34 17.24
C GLU A 307 -10.12 -2.91 15.84
N GLU A 308 -9.67 -2.10 14.87
CA GLU A 308 -9.40 -2.57 13.52
C GLU A 308 -8.25 -3.58 13.47
N ILE A 309 -7.11 -3.27 14.12
CA ILE A 309 -5.96 -4.18 14.15
C ILE A 309 -6.32 -5.49 14.87
N GLU A 310 -7.03 -5.43 15.99
CA GLU A 310 -7.49 -6.62 16.69
C GLU A 310 -8.47 -7.45 15.86
N LYS A 311 -9.38 -6.80 15.12
CA LYS A 311 -10.32 -7.49 14.25
C LYS A 311 -9.58 -8.27 13.16
N LEU A 312 -8.57 -7.65 12.53
CA LEU A 312 -7.75 -8.31 11.50
C LEU A 312 -6.96 -9.48 12.10
N TYR A 313 -6.34 -9.27 13.27
CA TYR A 313 -5.58 -10.30 13.98
C TYR A 313 -6.45 -11.52 14.32
N ARG A 314 -7.63 -11.28 14.92
CA ARG A 314 -8.58 -12.35 15.29
C ARG A 314 -9.14 -13.08 14.08
N ALA A 315 -9.32 -12.40 12.94
CA ALA A 315 -9.78 -13.05 11.71
C ALA A 315 -8.77 -14.09 11.24
N ASP A 316 -7.47 -13.76 11.22
CA ASP A 316 -6.43 -14.71 10.83
C ASP A 316 -6.21 -15.81 11.88
N GLU A 317 -6.29 -15.49 13.18
CA GLU A 317 -6.29 -16.51 14.24
C GLU A 317 -7.44 -17.50 14.07
N ALA A 318 -8.63 -17.04 13.67
CA ALA A 318 -9.77 -17.92 13.42
C ALA A 318 -9.51 -18.88 12.24
N ILE A 319 -8.85 -18.41 11.18
CA ILE A 319 -8.46 -19.26 10.04
C ILE A 319 -7.48 -20.34 10.50
N ARG A 320 -6.46 -19.96 11.26
CA ARG A 320 -5.46 -20.87 11.83
C ARG A 320 -6.08 -21.93 12.74
N ASN A 321 -7.01 -21.52 13.59
CA ASN A 321 -7.67 -22.42 14.53
C ASN A 321 -8.65 -23.39 13.85
N ASN A 322 -9.09 -23.08 12.62
CA ASN A 322 -10.01 -23.91 11.84
C ASN A 322 -9.30 -24.88 10.88
N CYS A 323 -7.97 -24.87 10.79
CA CYS A 323 -7.21 -25.79 9.95
C CYS A 323 -6.02 -26.40 10.72
N VAL A 324 -5.42 -27.46 10.17
CA VAL A 324 -4.20 -28.03 10.76
C VAL A 324 -3.00 -27.32 10.15
N VAL A 325 -2.21 -26.65 10.98
CA VAL A 325 -0.95 -26.00 10.56
C VAL A 325 0.23 -26.94 10.85
N LYS A 326 1.09 -27.16 9.85
CA LYS A 326 2.34 -27.90 9.99
C LYS A 326 3.52 -27.11 9.43
N VAL A 327 4.73 -27.39 9.90
CA VAL A 327 5.95 -26.91 9.24
C VAL A 327 6.27 -27.86 8.10
N TYR A 328 6.40 -27.33 6.88
CA TYR A 328 6.80 -28.14 5.71
C TYR A 328 8.29 -27.98 5.37
N LYS A 329 8.91 -26.87 5.77
CA LYS A 329 10.31 -26.59 5.50
C LYS A 329 10.96 -25.81 6.65
N THR A 330 12.22 -26.13 6.92
CA THR A 330 13.08 -25.40 7.86
C THR A 330 14.37 -25.00 7.14
N ILE A 331 14.71 -23.72 7.17
CA ILE A 331 15.97 -23.16 6.65
C ILE A 331 16.64 -22.43 7.82
N ASP A 332 17.72 -22.99 8.35
CA ASP A 332 18.34 -22.51 9.59
C ASP A 332 17.29 -22.38 10.72
N ASP A 333 17.04 -21.16 11.21
CA ASP A 333 16.05 -20.86 12.25
C ASP A 333 14.67 -20.49 11.70
N LEU A 334 14.54 -20.32 10.37
CA LEU A 334 13.28 -20.00 9.71
C LEU A 334 12.48 -21.28 9.45
N THR A 335 11.20 -21.26 9.82
CA THR A 335 10.25 -22.34 9.51
C THR A 335 9.12 -21.81 8.66
N LEU A 336 8.81 -22.52 7.58
CA LEU A 336 7.71 -22.21 6.67
C LEU A 336 6.54 -23.18 6.91
N ASP A 337 5.35 -22.61 7.08
CA ASP A 337 4.15 -23.34 7.42
C ASP A 337 3.30 -23.73 6.19
N VAL A 338 2.50 -24.77 6.38
CA VAL A 338 1.44 -25.21 5.48
C VAL A 338 0.13 -25.35 6.25
N PHE A 339 -0.95 -24.84 5.66
CA PHE A 339 -2.31 -24.87 6.19
C PHE A 339 -3.07 -25.99 5.50
N LEU A 340 -3.53 -26.98 6.26
CA LEU A 340 -4.13 -28.20 5.73
C LEU A 340 -5.65 -28.16 5.90
N TYR A 341 -6.34 -28.35 4.78
CA TYR A 341 -7.79 -28.41 4.65
C TYR A 341 -8.18 -29.78 4.12
N PHE A 342 -8.76 -30.61 4.98
CA PHE A 342 -9.12 -31.98 4.65
C PHE A 342 -10.59 -32.06 4.22
N PRO A 343 -10.93 -32.97 3.29
CA PRO A 343 -12.33 -33.31 3.06
C PRO A 343 -12.94 -33.89 4.33
N SER A 344 -14.20 -33.54 4.61
CA SER A 344 -14.90 -34.01 5.82
C SER A 344 -15.17 -35.52 5.82
N ASP A 345 -15.10 -36.18 4.66
CA ASP A 345 -15.43 -37.59 4.46
C ASP A 345 -14.23 -38.50 4.20
N ILE A 346 -12.99 -37.98 4.29
CA ILE A 346 -11.78 -38.73 3.94
C ILE A 346 -11.63 -39.99 4.81
N LYS A 347 -11.55 -41.17 4.17
CA LYS A 347 -11.40 -42.45 4.88
C LYS A 347 -9.94 -42.85 4.99
N LYS A 348 -9.60 -43.56 6.07
CA LYS A 348 -8.26 -44.11 6.26
C LYS A 348 -7.91 -45.07 5.11
N GLY A 349 -6.80 -44.79 4.43
CA GLY A 349 -6.31 -45.56 3.28
C GLY A 349 -6.83 -45.10 1.92
N GLU A 350 -7.76 -44.14 1.90
CA GLU A 350 -8.18 -43.46 0.67
C GLU A 350 -7.09 -42.48 0.19
N LYS A 351 -6.98 -42.31 -1.12
CA LYS A 351 -6.02 -41.39 -1.75
C LYS A 351 -6.76 -40.39 -2.63
N ARG A 352 -6.78 -39.14 -2.18
CA ARG A 352 -7.41 -38.01 -2.86
C ARG A 352 -6.36 -37.20 -3.65
N PRO A 353 -6.74 -36.52 -4.74
CA PRO A 353 -5.89 -35.49 -5.31
C PRO A 353 -5.61 -34.38 -4.30
N ALA A 354 -4.47 -33.71 -4.48
CA ALA A 354 -4.09 -32.58 -3.65
C ALA A 354 -4.12 -31.26 -4.44
N LEU A 355 -4.47 -30.19 -3.74
CA LEU A 355 -4.28 -28.82 -4.21
C LEU A 355 -3.15 -28.19 -3.39
N ALA A 356 -2.08 -27.76 -4.04
CA ALA A 356 -1.03 -26.91 -3.46
C ALA A 356 -1.26 -25.46 -3.90
N PHE A 357 -1.77 -24.62 -3.01
CA PHE A 357 -2.03 -23.21 -3.26
C PHE A 357 -0.85 -22.34 -2.79
N PHE A 358 -0.41 -21.43 -3.67
CA PHE A 358 0.57 -20.39 -3.39
C PHE A 358 -0.08 -19.01 -3.53
N HIS A 359 0.05 -18.18 -2.49
CA HIS A 359 -0.54 -16.85 -2.48
C HIS A 359 0.20 -15.87 -3.41
N GLY A 360 -0.52 -14.85 -3.88
CA GLY A 360 0.07 -13.71 -4.59
C GLY A 360 0.75 -12.72 -3.64
N GLY A 361 1.06 -11.51 -4.15
CA GLY A 361 1.73 -10.45 -3.40
C GLY A 361 3.10 -10.04 -3.96
N GLY A 362 3.31 -10.21 -5.27
CA GLY A 362 4.50 -9.71 -5.95
C GLY A 362 5.83 -10.24 -5.39
N TRP A 363 5.83 -11.46 -4.83
CA TRP A 363 6.97 -12.08 -4.12
C TRP A 363 7.47 -11.29 -2.89
N GLU A 364 6.78 -10.23 -2.51
CA GLU A 364 7.16 -9.29 -1.46
C GLU A 364 6.24 -9.37 -0.24
N SER A 365 4.98 -9.67 -0.47
CA SER A 365 3.93 -9.77 0.53
C SER A 365 3.07 -11.02 0.30
N GLY A 366 2.15 -11.23 1.23
CA GLY A 366 1.12 -12.25 1.21
C GLY A 366 1.26 -13.24 2.36
N LYS A 367 0.24 -14.10 2.47
CA LYS A 367 0.10 -15.05 3.56
C LYS A 367 -0.73 -16.27 3.17
N PRO A 368 -0.51 -17.45 3.78
CA PRO A 368 -1.27 -18.67 3.51
C PRO A 368 -2.79 -18.51 3.69
N GLU A 369 -3.23 -17.65 4.61
CA GLU A 369 -4.65 -17.39 4.89
C GLU A 369 -5.41 -16.88 3.66
N TRP A 370 -4.73 -16.23 2.70
CA TRP A 370 -5.34 -15.79 1.43
C TRP A 370 -5.81 -16.95 0.53
N GLY A 371 -5.33 -18.17 0.77
CA GLY A 371 -5.78 -19.37 0.07
C GLY A 371 -7.03 -20.00 0.65
N GLN A 372 -7.55 -19.51 1.79
CA GLN A 372 -8.64 -20.17 2.53
C GLN A 372 -9.85 -20.43 1.63
N MET A 373 -10.32 -19.45 0.88
CA MET A 373 -11.52 -19.58 0.06
C MET A 373 -11.39 -20.69 -1.00
N GLN A 374 -10.23 -20.78 -1.66
CA GLN A 374 -9.93 -21.83 -2.62
C GLN A 374 -9.78 -23.19 -1.91
N CYS A 375 -9.05 -23.24 -0.80
CA CYS A 375 -8.83 -24.47 -0.07
C CYS A 375 -10.12 -25.05 0.53
N ASP A 376 -11.00 -24.22 1.07
CA ASP A 376 -12.32 -24.62 1.56
C ASP A 376 -13.18 -25.15 0.41
N HIS A 377 -13.19 -24.45 -0.73
CA HIS A 377 -13.94 -24.90 -1.93
C HIS A 377 -13.47 -26.27 -2.41
N PHE A 378 -12.18 -26.46 -2.66
CA PHE A 378 -11.68 -27.72 -3.22
C PHE A 378 -11.64 -28.87 -2.20
N SER A 379 -11.46 -28.58 -0.91
CA SER A 379 -11.63 -29.60 0.13
C SER A 379 -13.08 -30.05 0.28
N SER A 380 -14.05 -29.16 0.06
CA SER A 380 -15.47 -29.54 0.01
C SER A 380 -15.82 -30.46 -1.17
N LEU A 381 -15.01 -30.43 -2.23
CA LEU A 381 -15.13 -31.31 -3.41
C LEU A 381 -14.32 -32.60 -3.30
N GLY A 382 -13.64 -32.86 -2.18
CA GLY A 382 -12.94 -34.12 -1.94
C GLY A 382 -11.43 -34.08 -2.10
N LEU A 383 -10.82 -32.94 -2.41
CA LEU A 383 -9.36 -32.80 -2.45
C LEU A 383 -8.78 -32.59 -1.04
N VAL A 384 -7.52 -32.97 -0.85
CA VAL A 384 -6.74 -32.43 0.28
C VAL A 384 -6.14 -31.11 -0.20
N ALA A 385 -6.60 -30.00 0.35
CA ALA A 385 -6.11 -28.68 -0.04
C ALA A 385 -5.09 -28.14 0.97
N LEU A 386 -4.04 -27.52 0.46
CA LEU A 386 -2.89 -27.05 1.22
C LEU A 386 -2.55 -25.63 0.78
N SER A 387 -2.50 -24.68 1.71
CA SER A 387 -2.03 -23.32 1.44
C SER A 387 -0.64 -23.11 2.06
N PHE A 388 0.33 -22.71 1.26
CA PHE A 388 1.75 -22.69 1.65
C PHE A 388 2.27 -21.26 1.92
N GLU A 389 3.05 -21.13 2.99
CA GLU A 389 3.94 -20.00 3.21
C GLU A 389 5.19 -20.17 2.34
N TYR A 390 5.75 -19.08 1.82
CA TYR A 390 7.06 -19.10 1.16
C TYR A 390 7.86 -17.84 1.50
N ARG A 391 9.18 -17.89 1.28
CA ARG A 391 10.03 -16.74 1.59
C ARG A 391 9.74 -15.55 0.68
N LEU A 392 9.39 -14.43 1.30
CA LEU A 392 9.20 -13.12 0.68
C LEU A 392 10.45 -12.23 0.75
N THR A 393 10.61 -11.35 -0.25
CA THR A 393 11.74 -10.41 -0.37
C THR A 393 11.84 -9.44 0.81
N THR A 394 10.71 -8.93 1.29
CA THR A 394 10.66 -7.91 2.35
C THR A 394 10.79 -8.49 3.76
N GLN A 395 10.40 -9.76 3.94
CA GLN A 395 10.39 -10.42 5.25
C GLN A 395 11.67 -11.21 5.51
N HIS A 396 12.13 -11.95 4.52
CA HIS A 396 13.18 -12.95 4.70
C HIS A 396 14.48 -12.61 3.98
N ASP A 397 14.58 -11.41 3.37
CA ASP A 397 15.69 -11.02 2.50
C ASP A 397 15.92 -11.99 1.32
N ALA A 398 14.85 -12.68 0.94
CA ALA A 398 14.84 -13.61 -0.16
C ALA A 398 14.77 -12.89 -1.51
N THR A 399 14.97 -13.65 -2.58
CA THR A 399 14.62 -13.28 -3.95
C THR A 399 13.53 -14.24 -4.45
N PRO A 400 12.97 -14.00 -5.65
CA PRO A 400 12.09 -14.99 -6.27
C PRO A 400 12.72 -16.39 -6.43
N LEU A 401 14.05 -16.52 -6.41
CA LEU A 401 14.74 -17.81 -6.47
C LEU A 401 14.43 -18.70 -5.26
N GLU A 402 14.54 -18.12 -4.07
CA GLU A 402 14.18 -18.80 -2.82
C GLU A 402 12.69 -19.15 -2.79
N GLY A 403 11.82 -18.29 -3.32
CA GLY A 403 10.39 -18.59 -3.47
C GLY A 403 10.13 -19.77 -4.41
N ILE A 404 10.86 -19.88 -5.53
CA ILE A 404 10.80 -21.03 -6.44
C ILE A 404 11.25 -22.31 -5.71
N ALA A 405 12.35 -22.23 -4.96
CA ALA A 405 12.86 -23.36 -4.17
C ALA A 405 11.82 -23.81 -3.11
N ASP A 406 11.17 -22.87 -2.44
CA ASP A 406 10.16 -23.15 -1.42
C ASP A 406 8.89 -23.79 -2.02
N ALA A 407 8.44 -23.33 -3.19
CA ALA A 407 7.32 -23.95 -3.89
C ALA A 407 7.64 -25.39 -4.36
N LYS A 408 8.88 -25.64 -4.79
CA LYS A 408 9.36 -26.99 -5.14
C LYS A 408 9.44 -27.90 -3.91
N SER A 409 9.96 -27.39 -2.80
CA SER A 409 9.95 -28.06 -1.50
C SER A 409 8.53 -28.41 -1.05
N ALA A 410 7.56 -27.52 -1.26
CA ALA A 410 6.15 -27.77 -0.92
C ALA A 410 5.56 -28.98 -1.66
N ILE A 411 5.75 -29.07 -2.98
CA ILE A 411 5.27 -30.22 -3.77
C ILE A 411 5.99 -31.51 -3.34
N ARG A 412 7.30 -31.44 -3.11
CA ARG A 412 8.10 -32.57 -2.62
C ARG A 412 7.60 -33.05 -1.25
N TRP A 413 7.31 -32.12 -0.35
CA TRP A 413 6.77 -32.40 0.98
C TRP A 413 5.42 -33.10 0.92
N ILE A 414 4.50 -32.67 0.03
CA ILE A 414 3.23 -33.37 -0.18
C ILE A 414 3.48 -34.83 -0.58
N ARG A 415 4.38 -35.07 -1.54
CA ARG A 415 4.69 -36.44 -2.00
C ARG A 415 5.32 -37.29 -0.92
N ALA A 416 6.26 -36.73 -0.16
CA ALA A 416 6.92 -37.42 0.95
C ALA A 416 5.92 -37.81 2.05
N ASN A 417 4.91 -36.98 2.29
CA ASN A 417 3.90 -37.17 3.34
C ASN A 417 2.56 -37.73 2.81
N ALA A 418 2.50 -38.16 1.55
CA ALA A 418 1.25 -38.51 0.88
C ALA A 418 0.44 -39.60 1.62
N GLY A 419 1.14 -40.56 2.23
CA GLY A 419 0.50 -41.62 3.03
C GLY A 419 -0.18 -41.10 4.29
N GLU A 420 0.42 -40.13 4.98
CA GLU A 420 -0.16 -39.51 6.19
C GLU A 420 -1.30 -38.56 5.81
N LEU A 421 -1.14 -37.82 4.71
CA LEU A 421 -2.12 -36.84 4.25
C LEU A 421 -3.34 -37.48 3.56
N GLY A 422 -3.30 -38.76 3.21
CA GLY A 422 -4.35 -39.39 2.38
C GLY A 422 -4.34 -38.87 0.94
N VAL A 423 -3.17 -38.51 0.44
CA VAL A 423 -2.96 -37.91 -0.89
C VAL A 423 -2.49 -38.96 -1.89
N ASP A 424 -2.96 -38.84 -3.12
CA ASP A 424 -2.36 -39.48 -4.28
C ASP A 424 -1.16 -38.66 -4.78
N SER A 425 0.06 -39.18 -4.59
CA SER A 425 1.30 -38.47 -4.94
C SER A 425 1.51 -38.24 -6.44
N LYS A 426 0.61 -38.76 -7.28
CA LYS A 426 0.59 -38.55 -8.75
C LYS A 426 -0.53 -37.62 -9.21
N ARG A 427 -1.27 -37.03 -8.28
CA ARG A 427 -2.39 -36.12 -8.57
C ARG A 427 -2.30 -34.86 -7.70
N ILE A 428 -1.23 -34.10 -7.87
CA ILE A 428 -0.98 -32.85 -7.16
C ILE A 428 -1.16 -31.68 -8.13
N VAL A 429 -2.17 -30.85 -7.89
CA VAL A 429 -2.43 -29.63 -8.65
C VAL A 429 -1.74 -28.46 -7.96
N ALA A 430 -0.83 -27.77 -8.65
CA ALA A 430 -0.32 -26.50 -8.17
C ALA A 430 -1.21 -25.35 -8.65
N SER A 431 -1.57 -24.47 -7.72
CA SER A 431 -2.48 -23.35 -7.95
C SER A 431 -1.93 -22.09 -7.32
N GLY A 432 -2.33 -20.94 -7.85
CA GLY A 432 -1.96 -19.69 -7.23
C GLY A 432 -2.49 -18.47 -7.97
N PHE A 433 -2.41 -17.35 -7.27
CA PHE A 433 -2.79 -16.04 -7.77
C PHE A 433 -1.53 -15.21 -8.01
N SER A 434 -1.42 -14.54 -9.17
CA SER A 434 -0.31 -13.63 -9.47
C SER A 434 1.07 -14.31 -9.26
N ALA A 435 1.96 -13.72 -8.45
CA ALA A 435 3.25 -14.29 -8.07
C ALA A 435 3.17 -15.78 -7.64
N GLY A 436 2.14 -16.18 -6.90
CA GLY A 436 1.93 -17.58 -6.51
C GLY A 436 1.62 -18.50 -7.69
N GLY A 437 0.94 -17.99 -8.72
CA GLY A 437 0.74 -18.71 -9.97
C GLY A 437 2.05 -18.88 -10.76
N HIS A 438 2.96 -17.92 -10.69
CA HIS A 438 4.31 -18.06 -11.25
C HIS A 438 5.11 -19.14 -10.52
N LEU A 439 5.06 -19.14 -9.18
CA LEU A 439 5.67 -20.19 -8.36
C LEU A 439 5.09 -21.57 -8.70
N ALA A 440 3.76 -21.68 -8.85
CA ALA A 440 3.09 -22.90 -9.26
C ALA A 440 3.65 -23.44 -10.59
N LEU A 441 3.73 -22.61 -11.64
CA LEU A 441 4.34 -22.98 -12.93
C LEU A 441 5.79 -23.46 -12.77
N CYS A 442 6.57 -22.76 -11.94
CA CYS A 442 7.99 -23.06 -11.74
C CYS A 442 8.23 -24.46 -11.15
N THR A 443 7.28 -25.02 -10.40
CA THR A 443 7.42 -26.35 -9.80
C THR A 443 7.73 -27.44 -10.82
N ALA A 444 7.10 -27.42 -12.00
CA ALA A 444 7.31 -28.43 -13.06
C ALA A 444 8.03 -27.90 -14.31
N MET A 445 8.05 -26.58 -14.54
CA MET A 445 8.65 -26.02 -15.76
C MET A 445 10.13 -25.70 -15.61
N ILE A 446 10.59 -25.32 -14.41
CA ILE A 446 11.96 -24.88 -14.18
C ILE A 446 12.74 -26.00 -13.50
N ASP A 447 13.80 -26.49 -14.14
CA ASP A 447 14.61 -27.60 -13.60
C ASP A 447 15.67 -27.14 -12.56
N LYS A 448 15.88 -25.81 -12.44
CA LYS A 448 16.83 -25.17 -11.52
C LYS A 448 16.17 -24.76 -10.19
N PHE A 449 16.99 -24.23 -9.28
CA PHE A 449 16.59 -23.62 -8.00
C PHE A 449 15.89 -24.59 -7.05
N GLU A 450 16.38 -25.83 -7.00
CA GLU A 450 16.00 -26.80 -5.97
C GLU A 450 16.71 -26.51 -4.66
N GLU A 451 16.05 -26.80 -3.53
CA GLU A 451 16.69 -26.75 -2.21
C GLU A 451 17.76 -27.85 -2.09
N PRO A 452 19.06 -27.53 -1.91
CA PRO A 452 20.14 -28.51 -2.04
C PRO A 452 20.13 -29.66 -1.03
N HIS A 453 19.48 -29.48 0.13
CA HIS A 453 19.52 -30.42 1.25
C HIS A 453 18.29 -31.34 1.34
N GLU A 454 17.44 -31.36 0.33
CA GLU A 454 16.24 -32.21 0.29
C GLU A 454 16.44 -33.52 -0.49
N ASP A 455 15.52 -34.48 -0.30
CA ASP A 455 15.53 -35.73 -1.06
C ASP A 455 15.06 -35.52 -2.50
N HIS A 456 16.02 -35.31 -3.42
CA HIS A 456 15.75 -35.10 -4.84
C HIS A 456 15.30 -36.37 -5.58
N SER A 457 15.26 -37.54 -4.93
CA SER A 457 14.59 -38.71 -5.51
C SER A 457 13.07 -38.55 -5.54
N ILE A 458 12.53 -37.64 -4.73
CA ILE A 458 11.12 -37.23 -4.74
C ILE A 458 10.97 -36.00 -5.64
N SER A 459 10.14 -36.14 -6.68
CA SER A 459 9.87 -35.08 -7.64
C SER A 459 9.22 -33.85 -6.99
N SER A 460 9.66 -32.66 -7.41
CA SER A 460 9.05 -31.35 -7.08
C SER A 460 8.04 -30.87 -8.12
N ALA A 461 7.86 -31.59 -9.23
CA ALA A 461 7.01 -31.15 -10.35
C ALA A 461 5.53 -31.39 -10.07
N ALA A 462 4.67 -30.37 -10.12
CA ALA A 462 3.22 -30.59 -10.02
C ALA A 462 2.66 -31.37 -11.23
N ASP A 463 1.50 -32.01 -11.05
CA ASP A 463 0.86 -32.89 -12.04
C ASP A 463 -0.23 -32.16 -12.87
N ALA A 464 -0.69 -30.99 -12.43
CA ALA A 464 -1.57 -30.07 -13.17
C ALA A 464 -1.47 -28.64 -12.63
N PHE A 465 -1.97 -27.64 -13.38
CA PHE A 465 -1.97 -26.24 -12.98
C PHE A 465 -3.35 -25.57 -13.05
N MET A 466 -3.71 -24.82 -11.99
CA MET A 466 -4.87 -23.90 -11.99
C MET A 466 -4.40 -22.49 -11.64
N LEU A 467 -4.45 -21.58 -12.61
CA LEU A 467 -3.66 -20.35 -12.56
C LEU A 467 -4.54 -19.12 -12.71
N TRP A 468 -4.35 -18.13 -11.83
CA TRP A 468 -5.17 -16.93 -11.82
C TRP A 468 -4.28 -15.68 -11.88
N VAL A 469 -4.48 -14.84 -12.90
CA VAL A 469 -3.70 -13.62 -13.18
C VAL A 469 -2.19 -13.84 -13.13
N THR A 470 -1.73 -14.95 -13.69
CA THR A 470 -0.38 -15.46 -13.48
C THR A 470 0.64 -14.80 -14.42
N PRO A 471 1.74 -14.21 -13.90
CA PRO A 471 2.86 -13.75 -14.71
C PRO A 471 3.66 -14.96 -15.23
N ALA A 472 3.15 -15.60 -16.28
CA ALA A 472 3.78 -16.74 -16.93
C ALA A 472 4.99 -16.35 -17.79
N LYS A 473 5.13 -15.04 -18.08
CA LYS A 473 6.22 -14.44 -18.82
C LYS A 473 6.83 -13.28 -18.03
N VAL A 474 7.81 -13.57 -17.16
CA VAL A 474 8.48 -12.57 -16.31
C VAL A 474 9.68 -11.91 -16.99
N PHE A 475 10.06 -12.35 -18.20
CA PHE A 475 11.17 -11.75 -18.93
C PHE A 475 11.00 -10.26 -19.23
N ASP A 476 9.77 -9.76 -19.39
CA ASP A 476 9.48 -8.34 -19.64
C ASP A 476 8.95 -7.62 -18.39
N ASP A 477 8.93 -8.31 -17.25
CA ASP A 477 8.47 -7.77 -15.97
C ASP A 477 9.60 -6.97 -15.30
N GLY A 478 9.45 -5.65 -15.29
CA GLY A 478 10.42 -4.73 -14.68
C GLY A 478 10.51 -4.89 -13.16
N TRP A 479 9.39 -5.24 -12.51
CA TRP A 479 9.35 -5.47 -11.08
C TRP A 479 10.07 -6.76 -10.71
N PHE A 480 9.76 -7.86 -11.39
CA PHE A 480 10.44 -9.14 -11.18
C PHE A 480 11.96 -9.01 -11.34
N LYS A 481 12.41 -8.29 -12.38
CA LYS A 481 13.84 -8.00 -12.61
C LYS A 481 14.49 -7.27 -11.44
N GLN A 482 13.81 -6.26 -10.90
CA GLN A 482 14.31 -5.47 -9.78
C GLN A 482 14.51 -6.35 -8.54
N ILE A 483 13.49 -7.14 -8.18
CA ILE A 483 13.52 -7.96 -6.96
C ILE A 483 14.34 -9.26 -7.10
N LEU A 484 14.67 -9.66 -8.33
CA LEU A 484 15.63 -10.74 -8.61
C LEU A 484 17.07 -10.36 -8.23
N ARG A 485 17.37 -9.05 -8.09
CA ARG A 485 18.67 -8.52 -7.62
C ARG A 485 19.89 -9.09 -8.35
N ASN A 486 19.75 -9.37 -9.65
CA ASN A 486 20.77 -10.04 -10.49
C ASN A 486 21.23 -11.42 -9.94
N GLY A 487 20.40 -12.08 -9.12
CA GLY A 487 20.71 -13.40 -8.56
C GLY A 487 20.73 -14.50 -9.63
N ALA A 488 20.03 -14.31 -10.73
CA ALA A 488 20.04 -15.19 -11.90
C ALA A 488 19.71 -14.41 -13.18
N GLU A 489 19.95 -15.04 -14.33
CA GLU A 489 19.39 -14.60 -15.60
C GLU A 489 17.87 -14.80 -15.57
N VAL A 490 17.08 -13.76 -15.87
CA VAL A 490 15.61 -13.80 -15.76
C VAL A 490 14.99 -14.98 -16.54
N LYS A 491 15.59 -15.31 -17.69
CA LYS A 491 15.17 -16.43 -18.54
C LYS A 491 15.21 -17.78 -17.80
N GLU A 492 16.07 -17.94 -16.79
CA GLU A 492 16.15 -19.16 -15.99
C GLU A 492 14.94 -19.35 -15.07
N CYS A 493 14.25 -18.26 -14.74
CA CYS A 493 13.09 -18.23 -13.85
C CYS A 493 11.78 -17.92 -14.60
N ASP A 494 11.83 -17.87 -15.94
CA ASP A 494 10.72 -17.45 -16.80
C ASP A 494 9.98 -18.65 -17.40
N PRO A 495 8.78 -19.04 -16.91
CA PRO A 495 8.07 -20.21 -17.42
C PRO A 495 7.91 -20.22 -18.95
N ASP A 496 7.62 -19.07 -19.56
CA ASP A 496 7.52 -18.87 -21.02
C ASP A 496 8.77 -19.31 -21.80
N ALA A 497 9.95 -19.23 -21.19
CA ALA A 497 11.21 -19.65 -21.79
C ALA A 497 11.46 -21.16 -21.70
N HIS A 498 10.72 -21.89 -20.88
CA HIS A 498 10.89 -23.33 -20.62
C HIS A 498 9.74 -24.19 -21.15
N VAL A 499 8.85 -23.61 -21.95
CA VAL A 499 7.78 -24.34 -22.65
C VAL A 499 8.39 -25.42 -23.56
N ARG A 500 7.96 -26.66 -23.32
CA ARG A 500 8.39 -27.88 -24.04
C ARG A 500 7.26 -28.91 -24.06
N PRO A 501 7.28 -29.93 -24.93
CA PRO A 501 6.27 -30.98 -24.92
C PRO A 501 6.24 -31.76 -23.59
N GLY A 502 5.07 -32.24 -23.19
CA GLY A 502 4.89 -33.09 -22.02
C GLY A 502 4.76 -32.34 -20.69
N LEU A 503 4.46 -31.04 -20.73
CA LEU A 503 4.17 -30.26 -19.52
C LEU A 503 2.76 -30.56 -18.99
N PRO A 504 2.53 -30.38 -17.67
CA PRO A 504 1.24 -30.63 -17.04
C PRO A 504 0.08 -29.87 -17.72
N PRO A 505 -1.14 -30.46 -17.76
CA PRO A 505 -2.32 -29.75 -18.22
C PRO A 505 -2.56 -28.53 -17.34
N SER A 506 -2.99 -27.43 -17.97
CA SER A 506 -3.18 -26.15 -17.27
C SER A 506 -4.48 -25.47 -17.67
N ILE A 507 -5.03 -24.70 -16.73
CA ILE A 507 -6.11 -23.73 -16.94
C ILE A 507 -5.68 -22.37 -16.38
N ILE A 508 -5.93 -21.30 -17.13
CA ILE A 508 -5.50 -19.93 -16.81
C ILE A 508 -6.69 -18.97 -16.92
N PHE A 509 -6.87 -18.12 -15.92
CA PHE A 509 -7.89 -17.06 -15.88
C PHE A 509 -7.23 -15.68 -15.92
N GLN A 510 -7.57 -14.85 -16.90
CA GLN A 510 -6.92 -13.56 -17.13
C GLN A 510 -7.92 -12.47 -17.51
N GLY A 511 -7.75 -11.28 -16.92
CA GLY A 511 -8.52 -10.09 -17.29
C GLY A 511 -7.88 -9.32 -18.46
N THR A 512 -8.69 -8.70 -19.32
CA THR A 512 -8.18 -7.90 -20.46
C THR A 512 -7.65 -6.53 -20.04
N ALA A 513 -8.08 -6.03 -18.88
CA ALA A 513 -7.66 -4.74 -18.30
C ALA A 513 -6.72 -4.93 -17.10
N ASP A 514 -6.05 -6.09 -17.01
CA ASP A 514 -5.05 -6.34 -15.97
C ASP A 514 -3.86 -5.38 -16.13
N ASP A 515 -3.65 -4.57 -15.09
CA ASP A 515 -2.68 -3.50 -15.00
C ASP A 515 -1.33 -3.95 -14.41
N GLN A 516 -1.23 -5.20 -13.96
CA GLN A 516 -0.02 -5.77 -13.36
C GLN A 516 0.56 -6.89 -14.24
N VAL A 517 -0.30 -7.80 -14.72
CA VAL A 517 0.08 -8.90 -15.61
C VAL A 517 -0.59 -8.68 -16.97
N PRO A 518 0.12 -8.13 -17.95
CA PRO A 518 -0.50 -7.74 -19.20
C PRO A 518 -1.09 -8.95 -19.94
N PHE A 519 -2.36 -8.85 -20.36
CA PHE A 519 -3.08 -9.94 -21.03
C PHE A 519 -2.32 -10.53 -22.24
N TRP A 520 -1.60 -9.70 -22.99
CA TRP A 520 -0.82 -10.16 -24.15
C TRP A 520 0.24 -11.20 -23.76
N SER A 521 0.84 -11.08 -22.58
CA SER A 521 1.92 -11.95 -22.12
C SER A 521 1.40 -13.38 -21.86
N VAL A 522 0.23 -13.49 -21.25
CA VAL A 522 -0.47 -14.77 -21.01
C VAL A 522 -0.93 -15.39 -22.33
N LYS A 523 -1.43 -14.58 -23.28
CA LYS A 523 -1.83 -15.07 -24.60
C LYS A 523 -0.65 -15.66 -25.37
N GLU A 524 0.53 -15.05 -25.29
CA GLU A 524 1.75 -15.60 -25.90
C GLU A 524 2.18 -16.92 -25.25
N PHE A 525 2.17 -16.98 -23.91
CA PHE A 525 2.47 -18.19 -23.17
C PHE A 525 1.56 -19.36 -23.57
N VAL A 526 0.24 -19.13 -23.58
CA VAL A 526 -0.76 -20.14 -23.97
C VAL A 526 -0.54 -20.60 -25.41
N LYS A 527 -0.28 -19.66 -26.33
CA LYS A 527 0.04 -20.00 -27.73
C LYS A 527 1.26 -20.92 -27.83
N LYS A 528 2.32 -20.66 -27.06
CA LYS A 528 3.51 -21.53 -27.03
C LYS A 528 3.19 -22.89 -26.42
N MET A 529 2.44 -22.95 -25.32
CA MET A 529 2.02 -24.20 -24.68
C MET A 529 1.24 -25.08 -25.67
N THR A 530 0.25 -24.52 -26.36
CA THR A 530 -0.52 -25.24 -27.39
C THR A 530 0.36 -25.67 -28.55
N ALA A 531 1.27 -24.81 -29.04
CA ALA A 531 2.17 -25.14 -30.13
C ALA A 531 3.16 -26.28 -29.77
N ALA A 532 3.53 -26.41 -28.50
CA ALA A 532 4.34 -27.52 -27.99
C ALA A 532 3.53 -28.81 -27.73
N GLY A 533 2.21 -28.80 -27.97
CA GLY A 533 1.33 -29.95 -27.79
C GLY A 533 0.79 -30.14 -26.36
N ASN A 534 0.97 -29.15 -25.48
CA ASN A 534 0.45 -29.20 -24.12
C ASN A 534 -0.99 -28.65 -24.06
N ARG A 535 -1.79 -29.16 -23.13
CA ARG A 535 -3.11 -28.57 -22.81
C ARG A 535 -2.94 -27.32 -21.96
N CYS A 536 -3.50 -26.20 -22.41
CA CYS A 536 -3.47 -24.92 -21.72
C CYS A 536 -4.76 -24.14 -22.03
N ASP A 537 -5.74 -24.24 -21.15
CA ASP A 537 -7.08 -23.69 -21.33
C ASP A 537 -7.09 -22.23 -20.84
N LEU A 538 -7.29 -21.25 -21.73
CA LEU A 538 -7.34 -19.83 -21.37
C LEU A 538 -8.79 -19.33 -21.29
N HIS A 539 -9.17 -18.79 -20.14
CA HIS A 539 -10.43 -18.08 -19.93
C HIS A 539 -10.18 -16.59 -19.72
N VAL A 540 -10.85 -15.77 -20.53
CA VAL A 540 -10.63 -14.33 -20.62
C VAL A 540 -11.84 -13.58 -20.07
N TYR A 541 -11.60 -12.58 -19.22
CA TYR A 541 -12.63 -11.74 -18.62
C TYR A 541 -12.46 -10.30 -19.09
N GLU A 542 -13.44 -9.80 -19.83
CA GLU A 542 -13.39 -8.47 -20.43
C GLU A 542 -13.46 -7.36 -19.37
N GLY A 543 -12.58 -6.36 -19.44
CA GLY A 543 -12.53 -5.21 -18.50
C GLY A 543 -12.05 -5.55 -17.09
N GLN A 544 -11.76 -6.81 -16.81
CA GLN A 544 -11.31 -7.28 -15.50
C GLN A 544 -9.87 -6.83 -15.22
N THR A 545 -9.65 -6.17 -14.08
CA THR A 545 -8.32 -5.76 -13.57
C THR A 545 -7.72 -6.82 -12.65
N HIS A 546 -6.48 -6.60 -12.17
CA HIS A 546 -5.74 -7.62 -11.43
C HIS A 546 -6.46 -8.12 -10.16
N LEU A 547 -6.98 -7.23 -9.31
CA LEU A 547 -7.53 -7.56 -7.98
C LEU A 547 -9.06 -7.61 -7.89
N ASN A 548 -9.81 -7.00 -8.82
CA ASN A 548 -11.24 -6.72 -8.64
C ASN A 548 -12.18 -7.75 -9.27
N TRP A 549 -12.17 -9.00 -8.81
CA TRP A 549 -12.87 -10.09 -9.51
C TRP A 549 -14.36 -10.25 -9.20
N GLY A 550 -14.85 -9.74 -8.06
CA GLY A 550 -16.28 -9.74 -7.71
C GLY A 550 -17.01 -11.05 -8.05
N ASP A 551 -18.10 -10.94 -8.80
CA ASP A 551 -18.94 -12.08 -9.24
C ASP A 551 -18.20 -13.09 -10.13
N ASN A 552 -17.13 -12.68 -10.83
CA ASN A 552 -16.34 -13.57 -11.69
C ASN A 552 -15.62 -14.66 -10.87
N THR A 553 -15.36 -14.43 -9.58
CA THR A 553 -14.74 -15.42 -8.67
C THR A 553 -15.45 -16.76 -8.72
N ARG A 554 -16.80 -16.75 -8.68
CA ARG A 554 -17.59 -17.99 -8.68
C ARG A 554 -17.46 -18.75 -9.99
N ASP A 555 -17.46 -18.02 -11.10
CA ASP A 555 -17.32 -18.59 -12.44
C ASP A 555 -15.92 -19.17 -12.66
N VAL A 556 -14.87 -18.53 -12.13
CA VAL A 556 -13.50 -19.06 -12.11
C VAL A 556 -13.45 -20.42 -11.38
N LEU A 557 -13.99 -20.49 -10.15
CA LEU A 557 -14.01 -21.73 -9.39
C LEU A 557 -14.77 -22.85 -10.13
N GLN A 558 -15.95 -22.57 -10.69
CA GLN A 558 -16.71 -23.56 -11.45
C GLN A 558 -15.99 -24.07 -12.69
N LYS A 559 -15.17 -23.24 -13.34
CA LYS A 559 -14.34 -23.66 -14.47
C LYS A 559 -13.13 -24.47 -14.02
N MET A 560 -12.54 -24.15 -12.87
CA MET A 560 -11.53 -24.99 -12.23
C MET A 560 -12.09 -26.37 -11.88
N ASP A 561 -13.31 -26.45 -11.34
CA ASP A 561 -13.99 -27.72 -11.03
C ASP A 561 -14.11 -28.61 -12.27
N LYS A 562 -14.64 -28.05 -13.37
CA LYS A 562 -14.77 -28.75 -14.66
C LYS A 562 -13.42 -29.15 -15.25
N PHE A 563 -12.39 -28.32 -15.05
CA PHE A 563 -11.04 -28.67 -15.46
C PHE A 563 -10.54 -29.90 -14.70
N LEU A 564 -10.68 -29.93 -13.37
CA LEU A 564 -10.31 -31.08 -12.54
C LEU A 564 -11.09 -32.35 -12.91
N GLU A 565 -12.39 -32.24 -13.15
CA GLU A 565 -13.22 -33.33 -13.66
C GLU A 565 -12.67 -33.86 -14.99
N SER A 566 -12.36 -32.97 -15.93
CA SER A 566 -11.86 -33.34 -17.26
C SER A 566 -10.49 -34.03 -17.26
N ILE A 567 -9.73 -33.94 -16.17
CA ILE A 567 -8.45 -34.65 -15.98
C ILE A 567 -8.56 -35.81 -14.98
N GLY A 568 -9.77 -36.15 -14.52
CA GLY A 568 -10.04 -37.30 -13.64
C GLY A 568 -9.64 -37.07 -12.17
N TYR A 569 -9.66 -35.82 -11.72
CA TYR A 569 -9.33 -35.44 -10.33
C TYR A 569 -10.60 -35.20 -9.49
N LEU A 570 -11.75 -35.03 -10.15
CA LEU A 570 -13.06 -34.95 -9.51
C LEU A 570 -14.05 -35.86 -10.27
N ASP A 571 -15.04 -36.36 -9.54
CA ASP A 571 -16.22 -37.03 -10.06
C ASP A 571 -17.45 -36.18 -9.66
N LEU A 572 -17.80 -35.18 -10.49
CA LEU A 572 -18.86 -34.20 -10.19
C LEU A 572 -20.27 -34.63 -10.65
#